data_AF-A0A2J7QIK1-F1
#
_entry.id   AF-A0A2J7QIK1-F1
#
_cell.length_a   1.000
_cell.length_b   1.000
_cell.length_c   1.000
_cell.angle_alpha   90.00
_cell.angle_beta   90.00
_cell.angle_gamma   90.00
#
_symmetry.space_group_name_H-M   'P 1'
#
loop_
_entity.id
_entity.type
_entity.pdbx_description
1 polymer ?
#
loop_
_entity_poly.entity_id
_entity_poly.type
_entity_poly.pdbx_seq_one_letter_code
_entity_poly.pdbx_strand_id
1 'polypeptide(L)'
;MLSISVGSIEDIVKYHLHYRKVNAQWVPRTLTDVNKMVHMQAANNACPHMAKTTMETLRKLKWNLLTHPLYSPNLAPSDFYLFRRLKSDLQGMRFEDDDAVIQTVWEWIYRQPQAFFKKGIRMLPQCWKKCVDSRGEYIED
;
A
#
# COMPACT_ATOMS: atom_id res chain seq x y z
N MET A 1 -30.56 -35.66 3.03
CA MET A 1 -30.35 -34.23 2.71
C MET A 1 -31.28 -33.43 3.59
N LEU A 2 -30.76 -32.54 4.44
CA LEU A 2 -31.62 -31.65 5.22
C LEU A 2 -32.28 -30.66 4.24
N SER A 3 -33.61 -30.66 4.16
CA SER A 3 -34.39 -29.75 3.30
C SER A 3 -34.42 -28.34 3.88
N ILE A 4 -33.26 -27.67 3.87
CA ILE A 4 -33.15 -26.29 4.34
C ILE A 4 -33.56 -25.35 3.19
N SER A 5 -34.49 -24.44 3.46
CA SER A 5 -34.94 -23.47 2.46
C SER A 5 -33.83 -22.44 2.15
N VAL A 6 -33.83 -21.90 0.93
CA VAL A 6 -32.85 -20.86 0.52
C VAL A 6 -32.90 -19.64 1.45
N GLY A 7 -34.10 -19.22 1.89
CA GLY A 7 -34.26 -18.12 2.85
C GLY A 7 -33.63 -18.44 4.20
N SER A 8 -33.77 -19.68 4.69
CA SER A 8 -33.12 -20.12 5.93
C SER A 8 -31.60 -20.11 5.82
N ILE A 9 -31.04 -20.46 4.65
CA ILE A 9 -29.59 -20.37 4.40
C ILE A 9 -29.14 -18.90 4.42
N GLU A 10 -29.87 -18.01 3.75
CA GLU A 10 -29.54 -16.58 3.76
C GLU A 10 -29.59 -15.97 5.16
N ASP A 11 -30.59 -16.34 5.98
CA ASP A 11 -30.71 -15.89 7.36
C ASP A 11 -29.56 -16.40 8.24
N ILE A 12 -29.17 -17.67 8.09
CA ILE A 12 -28.01 -18.23 8.79
C ILE A 12 -26.74 -17.49 8.41
N VAL A 13 -26.49 -17.32 7.11
CA VAL A 13 -25.28 -16.65 6.61
C VAL A 13 -25.24 -15.19 7.06
N LYS A 14 -26.39 -14.49 7.04
CA LYS A 14 -26.47 -13.07 7.39
C LYS A 14 -26.44 -12.87 8.90
N TYR A 15 -27.34 -13.47 9.66
CA TYR A 15 -27.54 -13.10 11.07
C TYR A 15 -26.73 -13.96 12.04
N HIS A 16 -26.48 -15.23 11.71
CA HIS A 16 -25.76 -16.14 12.61
C HIS A 16 -24.26 -16.21 12.31
N LEU A 17 -23.87 -16.19 11.04
CA LEU A 17 -22.45 -16.18 10.63
C LEU A 17 -21.91 -14.76 10.42
N HIS A 18 -22.77 -13.73 10.46
CA HIS A 18 -22.42 -12.32 10.26
C HIS A 18 -21.74 -12.00 8.91
N TYR A 19 -22.14 -12.65 7.81
CA TYR A 19 -21.68 -12.30 6.46
C TYR A 19 -22.62 -11.30 5.78
N ARG A 20 -22.07 -10.49 4.88
CA ARG A 20 -22.84 -9.58 4.01
C ARG A 20 -22.48 -9.83 2.55
N LYS A 21 -23.45 -9.74 1.65
CA LYS A 21 -23.22 -9.87 0.20
C LYS A 21 -22.64 -8.57 -0.35
N VAL A 22 -21.52 -8.63 -1.05
CA VAL A 22 -20.86 -7.54 -1.78
C VAL A 22 -20.57 -8.04 -3.19
N ASN A 23 -21.23 -7.47 -4.21
CA ASN A 23 -21.04 -7.81 -5.64
C ASN A 23 -20.86 -9.32 -5.92
N ALA A 24 -21.95 -10.07 -5.80
CA ALA A 24 -22.04 -11.52 -5.96
C ALA A 24 -21.25 -12.39 -4.95
N GLN A 25 -20.40 -11.82 -4.09
CA GLN A 25 -19.59 -12.53 -3.10
C GLN A 25 -20.11 -12.32 -1.66
N TRP A 26 -20.06 -13.35 -0.80
CA TRP A 26 -20.35 -13.21 0.64
C TRP A 26 -19.06 -12.91 1.41
N VAL A 27 -19.03 -11.76 2.09
CA VAL A 27 -17.85 -11.29 2.84
C VAL A 27 -18.21 -11.16 4.32
N PRO A 28 -17.37 -11.61 5.26
CA PRO A 28 -17.59 -11.39 6.69
C PRO A 28 -17.80 -9.91 6.98
N ARG A 29 -18.79 -9.55 7.81
CA ARG A 29 -18.98 -8.15 8.25
C ARG A 29 -17.77 -7.62 9.00
N THR A 30 -17.15 -8.48 9.79
CA THR A 30 -15.95 -8.20 10.55
C THR A 30 -14.92 -9.24 10.18
N LEU A 31 -13.78 -8.80 9.64
CA LEU A 31 -12.68 -9.71 9.35
C LEU A 31 -12.10 -10.22 10.67
N THR A 32 -12.12 -11.54 10.86
CA THR A 32 -11.35 -12.19 11.93
C THR A 32 -9.86 -11.99 11.65
N ASP A 33 -9.02 -12.12 12.67
CA ASP A 33 -7.57 -11.96 12.49
C ASP A 33 -7.00 -13.00 11.51
N VAL A 34 -7.60 -14.19 11.44
CA VAL A 34 -7.29 -15.20 10.41
C VAL A 34 -7.64 -14.69 9.02
N ASN A 35 -8.82 -14.09 8.83
CA ASN A 35 -9.23 -13.53 7.53
C ASN A 35 -8.30 -12.37 7.12
N LYS A 36 -7.92 -11.51 8.07
CA LYS A 36 -6.93 -10.44 7.82
C LYS A 36 -5.57 -11.03 7.42
N MET A 37 -5.12 -12.09 8.08
CA MET A 37 -3.86 -12.75 7.79
C MET A 37 -3.85 -13.41 6.41
N VAL A 38 -4.93 -14.10 6.03
CA VAL A 38 -5.09 -14.70 4.69
C VAL A 38 -5.10 -13.61 3.62
N HIS A 39 -5.83 -12.52 3.83
CA HIS A 39 -5.83 -11.39 2.91
C HIS A 39 -4.44 -10.74 2.81
N MET A 40 -3.72 -10.60 3.92
CA MET A 40 -2.36 -10.05 3.94
C MET A 40 -1.37 -10.96 3.18
N GLN A 41 -1.45 -12.27 3.37
CA GLN A 41 -0.63 -13.24 2.62
C GLN A 41 -0.95 -13.21 1.12
N ALA A 42 -2.24 -13.18 0.77
CA ALA A 42 -2.66 -13.08 -0.63
C ALA A 42 -2.18 -11.77 -1.27
N ALA A 43 -2.26 -10.64 -0.57
CA ALA A 43 -1.78 -9.35 -1.06
C ALA A 43 -0.24 -9.30 -1.17
N ASN A 44 0.49 -9.89 -0.22
CA ASN A 44 1.93 -10.02 -0.29
C ASN A 44 2.36 -10.88 -1.49
N ASN A 45 1.71 -12.03 -1.71
CA ASN A 45 1.97 -12.88 -2.89
C ASN A 45 1.51 -12.19 -4.20
N ALA A 46 0.49 -11.33 -4.10
CA ALA A 46 0.01 -10.34 -5.06
C ALA A 46 1.10 -9.42 -5.63
N CYS A 47 1.98 -8.94 -4.75
CA CYS A 47 2.80 -7.79 -5.09
C CYS A 47 4.13 -8.22 -5.74
N PRO A 48 4.49 -7.62 -6.88
CA PRO A 48 5.64 -8.05 -7.66
C PRO A 48 6.97 -7.91 -6.90
N HIS A 49 7.02 -7.04 -5.88
CA HIS A 49 8.20 -6.84 -5.04
C HIS A 49 8.45 -7.99 -4.04
N MET A 50 7.42 -8.78 -3.71
CA MET A 50 7.52 -9.95 -2.85
C MET A 50 7.47 -11.27 -3.64
N ALA A 51 7.32 -11.21 -4.97
CA ALA A 51 7.34 -12.38 -5.83
C ALA A 51 8.64 -13.18 -5.63
N LYS A 52 8.54 -14.51 -5.77
CA LYS A 52 9.66 -15.44 -5.51
C LYS A 52 10.93 -15.04 -6.29
N THR A 53 10.79 -14.73 -7.58
CA THR A 53 11.89 -14.31 -8.44
C THR A 53 12.57 -13.02 -7.96
N THR A 54 11.79 -12.05 -7.48
CA THR A 54 12.30 -10.80 -6.92
C THR A 54 13.06 -11.06 -5.63
N MET A 55 12.49 -11.83 -4.71
CA MET A 55 13.13 -12.20 -3.44
C MET A 55 14.42 -13.00 -3.64
N GLU A 56 14.45 -13.91 -4.61
CA GLU A 56 15.67 -14.64 -4.98
C GLU A 56 16.75 -13.70 -5.52
N THR A 57 16.39 -12.75 -6.36
CA THR A 57 17.33 -11.74 -6.88
C THR A 57 17.88 -10.86 -5.77
N LEU A 58 17.02 -10.35 -4.86
CA LEU A 58 17.45 -9.56 -3.71
C LEU A 58 18.43 -10.33 -2.81
N ARG A 59 18.19 -11.62 -2.59
CA ARG A 59 19.11 -12.51 -1.85
C ARG A 59 20.45 -12.67 -2.56
N LYS A 60 20.45 -12.87 -3.89
CA LYS A 60 21.69 -12.94 -4.70
C LYS A 60 22.50 -11.65 -4.61
N LEU A 61 21.83 -10.50 -4.64
CA LEU A 61 22.44 -9.18 -4.49
C LEU A 61 22.88 -8.87 -3.04
N LYS A 62 22.53 -9.72 -2.06
CA LYS A 62 22.79 -9.54 -0.63
C LYS A 62 22.17 -8.26 -0.06
N TRP A 63 21.01 -7.86 -0.58
CA TRP A 63 20.28 -6.71 -0.07
C TRP A 63 19.41 -7.11 1.12
N ASN A 64 19.51 -6.34 2.19
CA ASN A 64 18.63 -6.49 3.35
C ASN A 64 17.31 -5.76 3.09
N LEU A 65 16.21 -6.51 3.07
CA LEU A 65 14.88 -5.94 2.90
C LEU A 65 14.37 -5.41 4.23
N LEU A 66 14.06 -4.11 4.28
CA LEU A 66 13.33 -3.54 5.40
C LEU A 66 11.86 -3.94 5.31
N THR A 67 11.31 -4.48 6.40
CA THR A 67 9.88 -4.82 6.47
C THR A 67 9.04 -3.55 6.31
N HIS A 68 8.18 -3.53 5.29
CA HIS A 68 7.26 -2.42 5.04
C HIS A 68 5.82 -2.92 5.20
N PRO A 69 5.00 -2.30 6.07
CA PRO A 69 3.60 -2.68 6.19
C PRO A 69 2.83 -2.39 4.90
N LEU A 70 1.85 -3.22 4.61
CA LEU A 70 1.03 -3.07 3.40
C LEU A 70 0.27 -1.74 3.44
N TYR A 71 0.10 -1.10 2.29
CA TYR A 71 -0.64 0.17 2.13
C TYR A 71 -0.16 1.33 3.00
N SER A 72 1.13 1.43 3.34
CA SER A 72 1.63 2.50 4.23
C SER A 72 2.47 3.56 3.49
N PRO A 73 1.88 4.39 2.60
CA PRO A 73 2.62 5.40 1.84
C PRO A 73 3.29 6.44 2.75
N ASN A 74 2.70 6.72 3.92
CA ASN A 74 3.27 7.62 4.93
C ASN A 74 4.62 7.13 5.50
N LEU A 75 5.01 5.89 5.23
CA LEU A 75 6.28 5.29 5.66
C LEU A 75 7.31 5.16 4.53
N ALA A 76 6.94 5.51 3.30
CA ALA A 76 7.81 5.48 2.14
C ALA A 76 8.33 6.89 1.81
N PRO A 77 9.64 7.17 1.90
CA PRO A 77 10.19 8.49 1.56
C PRO A 77 9.93 8.91 0.13
N SER A 78 9.77 7.96 -0.80
CA SER A 78 9.31 8.25 -2.15
C SER A 78 7.95 8.95 -2.13
N ASP A 79 7.00 8.44 -1.34
CA ASP A 79 5.60 8.85 -1.40
C ASP A 79 5.37 10.11 -0.55
N PHE A 80 5.72 10.08 0.73
CA PHE A 80 5.50 11.23 1.63
C PHE A 80 6.47 12.38 1.35
N TYR A 81 7.67 12.07 0.83
CA TYR A 81 8.69 13.07 0.55
C TYR A 81 8.77 13.44 -0.94
N LEU A 82 9.43 12.60 -1.74
CA LEU A 82 9.85 12.91 -3.12
C LEU A 82 8.67 13.26 -4.04
N PHE A 83 7.72 12.34 -4.20
CA PHE A 83 6.60 12.47 -5.13
C PHE A 83 5.63 13.57 -4.73
N ARG A 84 5.48 13.86 -3.43
CA ARG A 84 4.67 14.99 -2.98
C ARG A 84 5.22 16.32 -3.53
N ARG A 85 6.54 16.53 -3.52
CA ARG A 85 7.14 17.77 -4.08
C ARG A 85 7.11 17.76 -5.59
N LEU A 86 7.46 16.63 -6.21
CA LEU A 86 7.40 16.50 -7.67
C LEU A 86 6.00 16.81 -8.19
N LYS A 87 4.96 16.20 -7.61
CA LYS A 87 3.56 16.43 -7.99
C LYS A 87 3.15 17.90 -7.79
N SER A 88 3.59 18.52 -6.70
CA SER A 88 3.32 19.94 -6.45
C SER A 88 3.93 20.83 -7.53
N ASP A 89 5.18 20.56 -7.92
CA ASP A 89 5.89 21.38 -8.90
C ASP A 89 5.40 21.14 -10.33
N LEU A 90 4.95 19.93 -10.64
CA LEU A 90 4.34 19.58 -11.94
C LEU A 90 2.86 19.95 -12.02
N GLN A 91 2.26 20.45 -10.95
CA GLN A 91 0.83 20.71 -10.90
C GLN A 91 0.42 21.76 -11.93
N GLY A 92 -0.55 21.42 -12.78
CA GLY A 92 -1.07 22.33 -13.82
C GLY A 92 -0.25 22.36 -15.10
N MET A 93 0.89 21.66 -15.15
CA MET A 93 1.63 21.48 -16.40
C MET A 93 0.85 20.54 -17.33
N ARG A 94 0.89 20.84 -18.63
CA ARG A 94 0.41 19.96 -19.69
C ARG A 94 1.60 19.54 -20.53
N PHE A 95 1.66 18.26 -20.86
CA PHE A 95 2.70 17.67 -21.68
C PHE A 95 2.07 17.15 -22.97
N GLU A 96 2.78 17.31 -24.07
CA GLU A 96 2.31 16.90 -25.40
C GLU A 96 2.55 15.41 -25.65
N ASP A 97 3.62 14.86 -25.06
CA ASP A 97 4.02 13.46 -25.16
C ASP A 97 4.76 12.96 -23.91
N ASP A 98 5.10 11.67 -23.91
CA ASP A 98 5.80 11.00 -22.81
C ASP A 98 7.26 11.49 -22.68
N ASP A 99 7.91 11.84 -23.78
CA ASP A 99 9.31 12.30 -23.78
C ASP A 99 9.44 13.64 -23.03
N ALA A 100 8.48 14.54 -23.23
CA ALA A 100 8.39 15.81 -22.49
C ALA A 100 8.21 15.58 -20.98
N VAL A 101 7.41 14.58 -20.58
CA VAL A 101 7.25 14.21 -19.16
C VAL A 101 8.56 13.66 -18.60
N ILE A 102 9.19 12.72 -19.31
CA ILE A 102 10.45 12.08 -18.90
C ILE A 102 11.53 13.14 -18.70
N GLN A 103 11.71 14.02 -19.68
CA GLN A 103 12.72 15.08 -19.62
C GLN A 103 12.46 16.02 -18.45
N THR A 104 11.22 16.47 -18.27
CA THR A 104 10.85 17.38 -17.17
C THR A 104 11.10 16.75 -15.80
N VAL A 105 10.72 15.49 -15.61
CA VAL A 105 10.96 14.76 -14.35
C VAL A 105 12.46 14.57 -14.12
N TRP A 106 13.21 14.23 -15.17
CA TRP A 106 14.65 14.01 -15.08
C TRP A 106 15.40 15.29 -14.66
N GLU A 107 15.11 16.41 -15.33
CA GLU A 107 15.65 17.73 -14.97
C GLU A 107 15.25 18.14 -13.54
N TRP A 108 14.01 17.89 -13.15
CA TRP A 108 13.54 18.18 -11.80
C TRP A 108 14.33 17.42 -10.74
N ILE A 109 14.59 16.12 -10.95
CA ILE A 109 15.37 15.28 -10.04
C ILE A 109 16.81 15.79 -9.96
N TYR A 110 17.43 16.08 -11.11
CA TYR A 110 18.83 16.51 -11.18
C TYR A 110 19.06 17.89 -10.52
N ARG A 111 18.05 18.75 -10.55
CA ARG A 111 18.07 20.05 -9.88
C ARG A 111 18.05 19.95 -8.36
N GLN A 112 17.61 18.83 -7.78
CA GLN A 112 17.52 18.71 -6.33
C GLN A 112 18.91 18.53 -5.70
N PRO A 113 19.27 19.34 -4.68
CA PRO A 113 20.55 19.17 -4.00
C PRO A 113 20.58 17.86 -3.20
N GLN A 114 21.77 17.29 -2.96
CA GLN A 114 21.90 16.08 -2.12
C GLN A 114 21.21 16.21 -0.74
N ALA A 115 21.23 17.42 -0.16
CA ALA A 115 20.57 17.72 1.09
C ALA A 115 19.05 17.47 1.06
N PHE A 116 18.41 17.64 -0.10
CA PHE A 116 16.99 17.36 -0.31
C PHE A 116 16.67 15.88 -0.06
N PHE A 117 17.38 14.97 -0.73
CA PHE A 117 17.18 13.53 -0.57
C PHE A 117 17.52 13.07 0.86
N LYS A 118 18.62 13.61 1.41
CA LYS A 118 19.04 13.32 2.79
C LYS A 118 17.96 13.73 3.79
N LYS A 119 17.29 14.86 3.58
CA LYS A 119 16.19 15.34 4.42
C LYS A 119 15.01 14.36 4.38
N GLY A 120 14.59 13.91 3.20
CA GLY A 120 13.50 12.93 3.06
C GLY A 120 13.75 11.64 3.85
N ILE A 121 14.96 11.06 3.73
CA ILE A 121 15.33 9.86 4.50
C ILE A 121 15.36 10.14 6.00
N ARG A 122 15.89 11.30 6.43
CA ARG A 122 15.96 11.69 7.84
C ARG A 122 14.60 11.94 8.50
N MET A 123 13.53 12.07 7.73
CA MET A 123 12.17 12.19 8.25
C MET A 123 11.56 10.85 8.67
N LEU A 124 12.12 9.71 8.24
CA LEU A 124 11.61 8.37 8.55
C LEU A 124 11.34 8.12 10.04
N PRO A 125 12.26 8.44 10.98
CA PRO A 125 12.00 8.20 12.40
C PRO A 125 10.78 8.96 12.92
N GLN A 126 10.51 10.16 12.40
CA GLN A 126 9.33 10.94 12.78
C GLN A 126 8.06 10.31 12.22
N CYS A 127 8.08 9.83 10.97
CA CYS A 127 6.95 9.12 10.37
C CYS A 127 6.64 7.81 11.12
N TRP A 128 7.67 7.04 11.51
CA TRP A 128 7.48 5.83 12.32
C TRP A 128 6.87 6.15 13.68
N LYS A 129 7.38 7.18 14.37
CA LYS A 129 6.82 7.61 15.65
C LYS A 129 5.34 7.98 15.53
N LYS A 130 4.99 8.80 14.54
CA LYS A 130 3.59 9.17 14.26
C LYS A 130 2.70 7.95 14.00
N CYS A 131 3.17 6.97 13.24
CA CYS A 131 2.44 5.73 12.98
C CYS A 131 2.19 4.93 14.27
N VAL A 132 3.21 4.81 15.13
CA VAL A 132 3.07 4.15 16.44
C VAL A 132 2.10 4.89 17.34
N ASP A 133 2.23 6.22 17.44
CA ASP A 133 1.37 7.06 18.27
C ASP A 133 -0.10 6.98 17.82
N SER A 134 -0.34 6.80 16.51
CA SER A 134 -1.67 6.63 15.91
C SER A 134 -2.16 5.18 15.89
N ARG A 135 -1.44 4.26 16.55
CA ARG A 135 -1.76 2.82 16.59
C ARG A 135 -1.94 2.19 15.20
N GLY A 136 -1.22 2.70 14.21
CA GLY A 136 -1.31 2.24 12.81
C GLY A 136 -2.50 2.79 12.02
N GLU A 137 -3.27 3.72 12.56
CA GLU A 137 -4.28 4.46 11.79
C GLU A 137 -3.62 5.44 10.81
N TYR A 138 -4.29 5.67 9.68
CA TYR A 138 -3.86 6.67 8.71
C TYR A 138 -4.01 8.05 9.32
N ILE A 139 -2.93 8.82 9.31
CA ILE A 139 -2.98 10.24 9.62
C ILE A 139 -3.22 10.97 8.31
N GLU A 140 -4.39 11.58 8.18
CA GLU A 140 -4.68 12.55 7.13
C GLU A 140 -4.04 13.89 7.50
N ASP A 141 -3.39 14.53 6.53
CA ASP A 141 -2.81 15.88 6.64
C ASP A 141 -3.88 16.95 6.40
#